data_AF-A0AAU1DDR4-F1
#
_entry.id   AF-A0AAU1DDR4-F1
#
_cell.length_a   1.000
_cell.length_b   1.000
_cell.length_c   1.000
_cell.angle_alpha   90.00
_cell.angle_beta   90.00
_cell.angle_gamma   90.00
#
_symmetry.space_group_name_H-M   'P 1'
#
loop_
_entity.id
_entity.type
_entity.pdbx_description
1 polymer ?
#
loop_
_entity_poly.entity_id
_entity_poly.type
_entity_poly.pdbx_seq_one_letter_code
_entity_poly.pdbx_strand_id
1 'polypeptide(L)'
;MIESDGAHRDSARSTGAERATTVQLSTEHGVFRAVGYLDHNRRDEQIALVYGDIEGDDALTRVHSECLTGDTFGSNHCECGDQLSAALRAIVGQGRGVLIYLRGHEGRGIGLLAKLRAMQLQAEGLDTVEANIALGLPVDARDYQVAAEILHDLGVRSVRLLSNNPGKREALLQHGIKVTELVPLLTQPREENLAYLRTKRERLGHHLPHLDGAIDRT
;
A
#
# COMPACT_ATOMS: atom_id res chain seq x y z
N MET A 1 -4.02 -24.92 -52.85
CA MET A 1 -4.54 -25.45 -51.58
C MET A 1 -3.52 -25.08 -50.54
N ILE A 2 -3.90 -24.19 -49.62
CA ILE A 2 -3.00 -23.50 -48.69
C ILE A 2 -2.72 -24.46 -47.53
N GLU A 3 -1.48 -24.88 -47.36
CA GLU A 3 -1.03 -25.54 -46.14
C GLU A 3 -0.76 -24.47 -45.07
N SER A 4 -1.52 -24.55 -43.99
CA SER A 4 -1.48 -23.66 -42.84
C SER A 4 -0.34 -24.05 -41.91
N ASP A 5 0.72 -23.26 -41.91
CA ASP A 5 1.78 -23.34 -40.89
C ASP A 5 1.34 -22.54 -39.66
N GLY A 6 0.47 -23.15 -38.86
CA GLY A 6 -0.02 -22.62 -37.59
C GLY A 6 0.96 -22.92 -36.47
N ALA A 7 2.10 -22.23 -36.44
CA ALA A 7 3.01 -22.25 -35.31
C ALA A 7 2.30 -21.65 -34.08
N HIS A 8 1.75 -22.51 -33.22
CA HIS A 8 1.43 -22.16 -31.84
C HIS A 8 2.72 -21.75 -31.13
N ARG A 9 3.02 -20.45 -31.15
CA ARG A 9 3.99 -19.86 -30.24
C ARG A 9 3.41 -19.96 -28.83
N ASP A 10 3.93 -20.91 -28.08
CA ASP A 10 3.81 -20.98 -26.64
C ASP A 10 4.42 -19.69 -26.06
N SER A 11 3.59 -18.68 -25.78
CA SER A 11 4.08 -17.45 -25.16
C SER A 11 4.46 -17.79 -23.73
N ALA A 12 5.75 -17.69 -23.41
CA ALA A 12 6.23 -17.76 -22.03
C ALA A 12 5.31 -16.93 -21.12
N ARG A 13 4.85 -17.51 -20.01
CA ARG A 13 4.04 -16.78 -19.01
C ARG A 13 4.80 -15.51 -18.62
N SER A 14 4.22 -14.34 -18.88
CA SER A 14 4.73 -13.07 -18.36
C SER A 14 4.72 -13.12 -16.83
N THR A 15 5.71 -12.51 -16.19
CA THR A 15 5.89 -12.47 -14.74
C THR A 15 6.21 -11.05 -14.29
N GLY A 16 5.83 -10.69 -13.07
CA GLY A 16 6.08 -9.36 -12.51
C GLY A 16 5.14 -8.27 -13.03
N ALA A 17 5.46 -7.02 -12.70
CA ALA A 17 4.72 -5.83 -13.11
C ALA A 17 5.01 -5.43 -14.56
N GLU A 18 3.96 -5.33 -15.38
CA GLU A 18 4.02 -4.80 -16.74
C GLU A 18 3.32 -3.44 -16.80
N ARG A 19 4.03 -2.40 -17.28
CA ARG A 19 3.43 -1.08 -17.53
C ARG A 19 2.44 -1.17 -18.70
N ALA A 20 1.15 -1.01 -18.41
CA ALA A 20 0.08 -1.13 -19.40
C ALA A 20 -0.33 0.22 -20.01
N THR A 21 -0.36 1.29 -19.22
CA THR A 21 -0.84 2.60 -19.69
C THR A 21 -0.32 3.76 -18.85
N THR A 22 -0.44 4.97 -19.37
CA THR A 22 -0.10 6.21 -18.67
C THR A 22 -1.06 7.32 -19.07
N VAL A 23 -1.56 8.08 -18.10
CA VAL A 23 -2.48 9.20 -18.31
C VAL A 23 -2.22 10.31 -17.31
N GLN A 24 -2.59 11.55 -17.63
CA GLN A 24 -2.67 12.60 -16.62
C GLN A 24 -3.96 12.44 -15.81
N LEU A 25 -3.84 12.45 -14.49
CA LEU A 25 -4.94 12.33 -13.56
C LEU A 25 -5.00 13.57 -12.68
N SER A 26 -6.01 14.41 -12.91
CA SER A 26 -6.34 15.53 -12.04
C SER A 26 -7.06 15.04 -10.79
N THR A 27 -6.56 15.43 -9.62
CA THR A 27 -7.15 15.10 -8.31
C THR A 27 -7.31 16.38 -7.49
N GLU A 28 -8.02 16.30 -6.37
CA GLU A 28 -8.09 17.41 -5.41
C GLU A 28 -6.73 17.78 -4.79
N HIS A 29 -5.74 16.89 -4.86
CA HIS A 29 -4.40 17.12 -4.32
C HIS A 29 -3.43 17.71 -5.34
N GLY A 30 -3.70 17.56 -6.64
CA GLY A 30 -2.81 17.97 -7.72
C GLY A 30 -2.98 17.13 -8.97
N VAL A 31 -2.21 17.46 -10.01
CA VAL A 31 -2.18 16.71 -11.27
C VAL A 31 -1.03 15.72 -11.24
N PHE A 32 -1.34 14.43 -11.35
CA PHE A 32 -0.37 13.35 -11.33
C PHE A 32 -0.24 12.72 -12.72
N ARG A 33 0.93 12.15 -13.01
CA ARG A 33 1.05 11.11 -14.03
C ARG A 33 0.64 9.79 -13.39
N ALA A 34 -0.54 9.31 -13.75
CA ALA A 34 -1.01 7.99 -13.36
C ALA A 34 -0.45 6.94 -14.32
N VAL A 35 0.24 5.94 -13.77
CA VAL A 35 0.80 4.82 -14.52
C VAL A 35 0.11 3.55 -14.06
N GLY A 36 -0.56 2.86 -14.99
CA GLY A 36 -1.26 1.60 -14.72
C GLY A 36 -0.36 0.41 -15.04
N TYR A 37 -0.35 -0.57 -14.15
CA TYR A 37 0.42 -1.81 -14.28
C TYR A 37 -0.50 -3.03 -14.18
N LEU A 38 -0.13 -4.09 -14.89
CA LEU A 38 -0.65 -5.43 -14.66
C LEU A 38 0.39 -6.24 -13.89
N ASP A 39 0.02 -6.74 -12.71
CA ASP A 39 0.82 -7.69 -11.94
C ASP A 39 0.51 -9.10 -12.44
N HIS A 40 1.41 -9.71 -13.21
CA HIS A 40 1.19 -11.06 -13.75
C HIS A 40 1.27 -12.16 -12.69
N ASN A 41 1.90 -11.89 -11.53
CA ASN A 41 2.03 -12.87 -10.46
C ASN A 41 0.70 -13.04 -9.73
N ARG A 42 0.01 -11.93 -9.44
CA ARG A 42 -1.27 -11.92 -8.72
C ARG A 42 -2.50 -11.74 -9.61
N ARG A 43 -2.30 -11.34 -10.87
CA ARG A 43 -3.34 -10.94 -11.84
C ARG A 43 -4.16 -9.72 -11.39
N ASP A 44 -3.54 -8.88 -10.57
CA ASP A 44 -4.12 -7.65 -10.06
C ASP A 44 -3.65 -6.46 -10.93
N GLU A 45 -4.50 -5.44 -11.07
CA GLU A 45 -4.09 -4.18 -11.67
C GLU A 45 -3.54 -3.27 -10.57
N GLN A 46 -2.42 -2.60 -10.82
CA GLN A 46 -1.79 -1.68 -9.88
C GLN A 46 -1.74 -0.28 -10.47
N ILE A 47 -1.66 0.75 -9.63
CA ILE A 47 -1.52 2.12 -10.08
C ILE A 47 -0.44 2.86 -9.29
N ALA A 48 0.41 3.58 -10.02
CA ALA A 48 1.35 4.53 -9.46
C ALA A 48 0.93 5.96 -9.84
N LEU A 49 0.85 6.84 -8.84
CA LEU A 49 0.61 8.27 -9.02
C LEU A 49 1.93 9.00 -8.85
N VAL A 50 2.51 9.44 -9.96
CA VAL A 50 3.81 10.11 -10.02
C VAL A 50 3.61 11.62 -10.08
N TYR A 51 4.32 12.36 -9.22
CA TYR A 51 4.36 13.82 -9.20
C TYR A 51 5.80 14.29 -9.39
N GLY A 52 6.03 15.20 -10.34
CA GLY A 52 7.37 15.64 -10.71
C GLY A 52 8.24 14.56 -11.39
N ASP A 53 9.54 14.84 -11.49
CA ASP A 53 10.54 13.87 -11.97
C ASP A 53 11.08 13.07 -10.80
N ILE A 54 10.82 11.76 -10.76
CA ILE A 54 11.18 10.86 -9.65
C ILE A 54 12.40 9.99 -9.94
N GLU A 55 13.00 10.08 -11.13
CA GLU A 55 14.12 9.20 -11.50
C GLU A 55 15.34 9.43 -10.61
N GLY A 56 16.11 8.37 -10.37
CA GLY A 56 17.30 8.42 -9.53
C GLY A 56 17.00 8.24 -8.04
N ASP A 57 17.68 9.00 -7.20
CA ASP A 57 17.73 8.75 -5.75
C ASP A 57 16.69 9.56 -4.97
N ASP A 58 16.30 9.03 -3.82
CA ASP A 58 15.57 9.69 -2.73
C ASP A 58 14.20 10.27 -3.13
N ALA A 59 13.48 9.55 -4.00
CA ALA A 59 12.09 9.88 -4.32
C ALA A 59 11.20 9.70 -3.06
N LEU A 60 10.41 10.72 -2.72
CA LEU A 60 9.43 10.61 -1.64
C LEU A 60 8.35 9.62 -2.05
N THR A 61 8.26 8.50 -1.35
CA THR A 61 7.49 7.34 -1.81
C THR A 61 6.50 6.89 -0.77
N ARG A 62 5.24 6.68 -1.17
CA ARG A 62 4.23 5.99 -0.38
C ARG A 62 3.86 4.68 -1.07
N VAL A 63 4.13 3.55 -0.41
CA VAL A 63 3.53 2.26 -0.79
C VAL A 63 2.24 2.10 0.01
N HIS A 64 1.11 2.38 -0.61
CA HIS A 64 -0.22 2.29 0.01
C HIS A 64 -0.82 0.91 -0.24
N SER A 65 -1.34 0.28 0.81
CA SER A 65 -2.07 -0.98 0.69
C SER A 65 -3.55 -0.67 0.62
N GLU A 66 -4.23 -1.18 -0.41
CA GLU A 66 -5.66 -0.98 -0.64
C GLU A 66 -6.48 -1.18 0.64
N CYS A 67 -7.39 -0.25 0.89
CA CYS A 67 -8.39 -0.34 1.94
C CYS A 67 -9.67 0.35 1.48
N LEU A 68 -10.55 -0.39 0.78
CA LEU A 68 -11.78 0.15 0.20
C LEU A 68 -12.63 0.93 1.22
N THR A 69 -12.79 0.37 2.41
CA THR A 69 -13.59 1.00 3.48
C THR A 69 -13.02 2.34 3.93
N GLY A 70 -11.69 2.47 4.03
CA GLY A 70 -11.05 3.71 4.49
C GLY A 70 -10.85 4.70 3.35
N ASP A 71 -10.34 4.21 2.22
CA ASP A 71 -9.90 5.02 1.09
C ASP A 71 -11.08 5.57 0.27
N THR A 72 -12.19 4.82 0.16
CA THR A 72 -13.35 5.20 -0.66
C THR A 72 -14.54 5.62 0.19
N PHE A 73 -14.85 4.89 1.26
CA PHE A 73 -16.04 5.15 2.08
C PHE A 73 -15.78 6.00 3.32
N GLY A 74 -14.53 6.42 3.56
CA GLY A 74 -14.20 7.31 4.67
C GLY A 74 -14.41 6.68 6.06
N SER A 75 -14.25 5.36 6.19
CA SER A 75 -14.42 4.66 7.47
C SER A 75 -13.45 5.17 8.54
N ASN A 76 -13.97 5.50 9.72
CA ASN A 76 -13.19 5.90 10.89
C ASN A 76 -12.55 4.71 11.63
N HIS A 77 -12.86 3.45 11.29
CA HIS A 77 -12.31 2.26 11.98
C HIS A 77 -10.83 1.99 11.68
N CYS A 78 -10.24 2.71 10.73
CA CYS A 78 -8.81 2.66 10.43
C CYS A 78 -8.32 4.05 10.02
N GLU A 79 -7.01 4.23 9.87
CA GLU A 79 -6.44 5.50 9.42
C GLU A 79 -6.08 5.52 7.92
N CYS A 80 -6.51 4.51 7.14
CA CYS A 80 -6.06 4.33 5.75
C CYS A 80 -6.41 5.52 4.83
N GLY A 81 -7.66 6.02 4.86
CA GLY A 81 -8.06 7.16 4.05
C GLY A 81 -7.31 8.45 4.43
N ASP A 82 -7.18 8.71 5.74
CA ASP A 82 -6.41 9.86 6.26
C ASP A 82 -4.93 9.76 5.82
N GLN A 83 -4.33 8.56 5.84
CA GLN A 83 -2.96 8.32 5.36
C GLN A 83 -2.83 8.48 3.83
N LEU A 84 -3.79 8.00 3.05
CA LEU A 84 -3.79 8.17 1.59
C LEU A 84 -3.75 9.66 1.23
N SER A 85 -4.68 10.42 1.79
CA SER A 85 -4.79 11.86 1.57
C SER A 85 -3.55 12.62 2.08
N ALA A 86 -3.03 12.28 3.26
CA ALA A 86 -1.82 12.89 3.80
C ALA A 86 -0.57 12.59 2.96
N ALA A 87 -0.44 11.37 2.43
CA ALA A 87 0.68 11.01 1.57
C ALA A 87 0.64 11.76 0.22
N LEU A 88 -0.54 11.87 -0.40
CA LEU A 88 -0.69 12.62 -1.66
C LEU A 88 -0.35 14.11 -1.45
N ARG A 89 -0.82 14.73 -0.37
CA ARG A 89 -0.43 16.10 0.00
C ARG A 89 1.07 16.25 0.23
N ALA A 90 1.70 15.31 0.95
CA ALA A 90 3.13 15.35 1.21
C ALA A 90 3.97 15.23 -0.09
N ILE A 91 3.56 14.35 -1.00
CA ILE A 91 4.18 14.18 -2.32
C ILE A 91 4.10 15.46 -3.14
N VAL A 92 2.92 16.09 -3.19
CA VAL A 92 2.72 17.34 -3.92
C VAL A 92 3.53 18.48 -3.28
N GLY A 93 3.50 18.59 -1.95
CA GLY A 93 4.26 19.59 -1.21
C GLY A 93 5.78 19.46 -1.38
N GLN A 94 6.29 18.25 -1.54
CA GLN A 94 7.70 17.98 -1.85
C GLN A 94 8.07 18.33 -3.30
N GLY A 95 7.08 18.42 -4.21
CA GLY A 95 7.28 18.68 -5.63
C GLY A 95 7.77 17.48 -6.45
N ARG A 96 8.13 16.37 -5.78
CA ARG A 96 8.69 15.16 -6.37
C ARG A 96 8.34 13.95 -5.51
N GLY A 97 7.65 12.97 -6.07
CA GLY A 97 7.38 11.72 -5.37
C GLY A 97 6.39 10.80 -6.08
N VAL A 98 6.16 9.63 -5.49
CA VAL A 98 5.27 8.61 -6.04
C VAL A 98 4.44 7.95 -4.95
N LEU A 99 3.15 7.77 -5.23
CA LEU A 99 2.30 6.87 -4.46
C LEU A 99 2.03 5.62 -5.30
N ILE A 100 2.38 4.45 -4.77
CA ILE A 100 2.02 3.16 -5.37
C ILE A 100 0.84 2.61 -4.58
N TYR A 101 -0.31 2.48 -5.22
CA TYR A 101 -1.51 1.91 -4.64
C TYR A 101 -1.59 0.43 -5.01
N LEU A 102 -1.35 -0.43 -4.02
CA LEU A 102 -1.32 -1.87 -4.18
C LEU A 102 -2.71 -2.46 -3.97
N ARG A 103 -3.34 -2.88 -5.07
CA ARG A 103 -4.52 -3.74 -5.07
C ARG A 103 -4.16 -5.17 -4.73
N GLY A 104 -5.13 -5.90 -4.18
CA GLY A 104 -4.93 -7.25 -3.66
C GLY A 104 -4.34 -7.28 -2.24
N HIS A 105 -4.09 -6.09 -1.63
CA HIS A 105 -3.62 -5.94 -0.25
C HIS A 105 -4.74 -5.67 0.76
N GLU A 106 -5.99 -5.65 0.31
CA GLU A 106 -7.16 -5.45 1.17
C GLU A 106 -7.14 -6.40 2.38
N GLY A 107 -7.42 -5.86 3.56
CA GLY A 107 -7.38 -6.62 4.82
C GLY A 107 -6.00 -7.19 5.18
N ARG A 108 -4.90 -6.61 4.66
CA ARG A 108 -3.54 -7.20 4.71
C ARG A 108 -3.39 -8.45 3.85
N GLY A 109 -4.03 -8.45 2.68
CA GLY A 109 -3.92 -9.53 1.70
C GLY A 109 -4.89 -10.70 1.91
N ILE A 110 -5.77 -10.63 2.91
CA ILE A 110 -6.84 -11.62 3.12
C ILE A 110 -8.11 -11.32 2.30
N GLY A 111 -8.20 -10.11 1.73
CA GLY A 111 -9.34 -9.66 0.93
C GLY A 111 -10.48 -9.04 1.75
N LEU A 112 -11.41 -8.40 1.03
CA LEU A 112 -12.49 -7.60 1.63
C LEU A 112 -13.44 -8.41 2.51
N LEU A 113 -13.93 -9.55 2.02
CA LEU A 113 -14.92 -10.36 2.76
C LEU A 113 -14.34 -10.88 4.08
N ALA A 114 -13.09 -11.35 4.05
CA ALA A 114 -12.39 -11.81 5.25
C ALA A 114 -12.16 -10.67 6.23
N LYS A 115 -11.77 -9.48 5.74
CA LYS A 115 -11.68 -8.27 6.57
C LYS A 115 -12.99 -7.93 7.26
N LEU A 116 -14.12 -7.95 6.55
CA LEU A 116 -15.42 -7.63 7.15
C LEU A 116 -15.83 -8.66 8.22
N ARG A 117 -15.52 -9.95 8.01
CA ARG A 117 -15.70 -10.99 9.05
C ARG A 117 -14.79 -10.73 10.27
N ALA A 118 -13.54 -10.34 10.06
CA ALA A 118 -12.65 -9.99 11.16
C ALA A 118 -13.16 -8.76 11.93
N MET A 119 -13.72 -7.77 11.25
CA MET A 119 -14.36 -6.60 11.87
C MET A 119 -15.59 -6.99 12.70
N GLN A 120 -16.39 -7.97 12.24
CA GLN A 120 -17.51 -8.51 13.01
C GLN A 120 -17.03 -9.11 14.35
N LEU A 121 -15.99 -9.94 14.31
CA LEU A 121 -15.40 -10.51 15.53
C LEU A 121 -14.76 -9.45 16.44
N GLN A 122 -14.21 -8.38 15.86
CA GLN A 122 -13.69 -7.26 16.64
C GLN A 122 -14.78 -6.50 17.37
N ALA A 123 -15.97 -6.36 16.76
CA ALA A 123 -17.13 -5.79 17.44
C ALA A 123 -17.61 -6.66 18.63
N GLU A 124 -17.25 -7.94 18.64
CA GLU A 124 -17.50 -8.89 19.74
C GLU A 124 -16.37 -8.89 20.78
N GLY A 125 -15.32 -8.08 20.59
CA GLY A 125 -14.26 -7.82 21.57
C GLY A 125 -12.89 -8.40 21.24
N LEU A 126 -12.73 -9.12 20.13
CA LEU A 126 -11.42 -9.62 19.70
C LEU A 126 -10.55 -8.50 19.13
N ASP A 127 -9.23 -8.57 19.30
CA ASP A 127 -8.35 -7.68 18.56
C ASP A 127 -8.12 -8.15 17.10
N THR A 128 -7.39 -7.36 16.31
CA THR A 128 -7.14 -7.69 14.90
C THR A 128 -6.40 -9.02 14.70
N VAL A 129 -5.46 -9.36 15.59
CA VAL A 129 -4.69 -10.59 15.50
C VAL A 129 -5.55 -11.78 15.89
N GLU A 130 -6.30 -11.66 16.98
CA GLU A 130 -7.21 -12.68 17.49
C GLU A 130 -8.32 -12.99 16.50
N ALA A 131 -8.93 -11.97 15.90
CA ALA A 131 -9.97 -12.14 14.89
C ALA A 131 -9.46 -12.91 13.66
N ASN A 132 -8.25 -12.61 13.18
CA ASN A 132 -7.66 -13.35 12.05
C ASN A 132 -7.36 -14.81 12.42
N ILE A 133 -6.81 -15.07 13.61
CA ILE A 133 -6.53 -16.42 14.10
C ILE A 133 -7.84 -17.22 14.23
N ALA A 134 -8.89 -16.62 14.79
CA ALA A 134 -10.21 -17.26 14.93
C ALA A 134 -10.84 -17.65 13.57
N LEU A 135 -10.52 -16.91 12.51
CA LEU A 135 -10.96 -17.20 11.14
C LEU A 135 -10.03 -18.17 10.40
N GLY A 136 -8.95 -18.64 11.02
CA GLY A 136 -7.93 -19.50 10.37
C GLY A 136 -7.11 -18.77 9.31
N LEU A 137 -6.98 -17.44 9.42
CA LEU A 137 -6.31 -16.58 8.45
C LEU A 137 -4.90 -16.17 8.91
N PRO A 138 -3.97 -15.89 7.98
CA PRO A 138 -2.69 -15.30 8.32
C PRO A 138 -2.89 -13.90 8.91
N VAL A 139 -2.00 -13.49 9.82
CA VAL A 139 -2.00 -12.15 10.40
C VAL A 139 -1.66 -11.09 9.36
N ASP A 140 -0.77 -11.40 8.43
CA ASP A 140 -0.36 -10.54 7.33
C ASP A 140 0.07 -11.39 6.13
N ALA A 141 -0.59 -11.23 4.98
CA ALA A 141 -0.31 -11.97 3.74
C ALA A 141 0.17 -11.05 2.61
N ARG A 142 0.61 -9.84 2.96
CA ARG A 142 1.09 -8.85 1.97
C ARG A 142 2.47 -9.22 1.47
N ASP A 143 2.68 -8.97 0.19
CA ASP A 143 3.95 -9.06 -0.49
C ASP A 143 4.22 -7.74 -1.22
N TYR A 144 5.44 -7.22 -1.15
CA TYR A 144 5.78 -5.91 -1.70
C TYR A 144 6.69 -5.99 -2.94
N GLN A 145 6.93 -7.19 -3.47
CA GLN A 145 7.71 -7.39 -4.68
C GLN A 145 7.23 -6.50 -5.84
N VAL A 146 5.92 -6.48 -6.11
CA VAL A 146 5.34 -5.69 -7.21
C VAL A 146 5.59 -4.18 -7.04
N ALA A 147 5.65 -3.67 -5.81
CA ALA A 147 6.00 -2.26 -5.58
C ALA A 147 7.45 -1.97 -5.93
N ALA A 148 8.37 -2.89 -5.63
CA ALA A 148 9.78 -2.75 -6.01
C ALA A 148 9.95 -2.79 -7.54
N GLU A 149 9.25 -3.70 -8.22
CA GLU A 149 9.24 -3.79 -9.68
C GLU A 149 8.73 -2.50 -10.33
N ILE A 150 7.62 -1.94 -9.82
CA ILE A 150 7.09 -0.65 -10.27
C ILE A 150 8.10 0.48 -10.05
N LEU A 151 8.77 0.53 -8.89
CA LEU A 151 9.79 1.56 -8.61
C LEU A 151 10.98 1.46 -9.57
N HIS A 152 11.43 0.25 -9.88
CA HIS A 152 12.50 0.03 -10.86
C HIS A 152 12.10 0.44 -12.27
N ASP A 153 10.89 0.08 -12.72
CA ASP A 153 10.37 0.50 -14.03
C ASP A 153 10.23 2.04 -14.14
N LEU A 154 9.93 2.70 -13.02
CA LEU A 154 9.89 4.16 -12.93
C LEU A 154 11.27 4.83 -12.81
N GLY A 155 12.36 4.06 -12.82
CA GLY A 155 13.74 4.58 -12.75
C GLY A 155 14.17 5.03 -11.34
N VAL A 156 13.45 4.63 -10.29
CA VAL A 156 13.75 4.97 -8.90
C VAL A 156 14.83 4.04 -8.35
N ARG A 157 15.93 4.61 -7.83
CA ARG A 157 17.06 3.90 -7.22
C ARG A 157 17.01 3.86 -5.70
N SER A 158 16.50 4.93 -5.08
CA SER A 158 16.26 4.96 -3.64
C SER A 158 15.03 5.78 -3.27
N VAL A 159 14.48 5.49 -2.09
CA VAL A 159 13.26 6.11 -1.60
C VAL A 159 13.42 6.67 -0.20
N ARG A 160 12.77 7.82 0.01
CA ARG A 160 12.37 8.31 1.33
C ARG A 160 10.95 7.80 1.57
N LEU A 161 10.79 6.77 2.38
CA LEU A 161 9.55 6.00 2.48
C LEU A 161 8.60 6.58 3.53
N LEU A 162 7.42 7.04 3.10
CA LEU A 162 6.30 7.48 3.95
C LEU A 162 5.62 6.27 4.62
N SER A 163 6.11 5.87 5.79
CA SER A 163 5.64 4.67 6.50
C SER A 163 5.90 4.74 8.00
N ASN A 164 4.95 4.24 8.78
CA ASN A 164 5.12 3.95 10.21
C ASN A 164 5.39 2.45 10.46
N ASN A 165 5.40 1.64 9.40
CA ASN A 165 5.66 0.21 9.47
C ASN A 165 7.12 -0.05 9.06
N PRO A 166 8.00 -0.45 10.00
CA PRO A 166 9.35 -0.90 9.67
C PRO A 166 9.34 -2.02 8.64
N GLY A 167 8.43 -3.00 8.76
CA GLY A 167 8.36 -4.16 7.85
C GLY A 167 8.25 -3.82 6.36
N LYS A 168 7.69 -2.65 6.00
CA LYS A 168 7.69 -2.18 4.60
C LYS A 168 9.08 -1.80 4.11
N ARG A 169 9.92 -1.21 4.98
CA ARG A 169 11.32 -0.93 4.69
C ARG A 169 12.07 -2.22 4.42
N GLU A 170 11.95 -3.20 5.32
CA GLU A 170 12.65 -4.48 5.17
C GLU A 170 12.21 -5.20 3.89
N ALA A 171 10.92 -5.23 3.58
CA ALA A 171 10.42 -5.85 2.35
C ALA A 171 10.96 -5.16 1.08
N LEU A 172 10.93 -3.83 1.02
CA LEU A 172 11.48 -3.11 -0.13
C LEU A 172 13.00 -3.32 -0.29
N LEU A 173 13.75 -3.35 0.81
CA LEU A 173 15.18 -3.65 0.80
C LEU A 173 15.46 -5.07 0.27
N GLN A 174 14.66 -6.06 0.68
CA GLN A 174 14.76 -7.44 0.20
C GLN A 174 14.53 -7.56 -1.32
N HIS A 175 13.70 -6.68 -1.89
CA HIS A 175 13.45 -6.61 -3.33
C HIS A 175 14.31 -5.57 -4.06
N GLY A 176 15.43 -5.13 -3.48
CA GLY A 176 16.44 -4.33 -4.18
C GLY A 176 16.21 -2.82 -4.17
N ILE A 177 15.21 -2.32 -3.46
CA ILE A 177 14.97 -0.87 -3.32
C ILE A 177 15.68 -0.34 -2.08
N LYS A 178 16.63 0.58 -2.29
CA LYS A 178 17.32 1.27 -1.19
C LYS A 178 16.35 2.23 -0.49
N VAL A 179 16.10 2.01 0.80
CA VAL A 179 15.33 2.94 1.65
C VAL A 179 16.30 3.80 2.46
N THR A 180 16.45 5.07 2.09
CA THR A 180 17.39 6.02 2.73
C THR A 180 16.83 6.66 3.98
N GLU A 181 15.51 6.81 4.05
CA GLU A 181 14.81 7.41 5.18
C GLU A 181 13.44 6.76 5.36
N LEU A 182 13.04 6.55 6.63
CA LEU A 182 11.63 6.33 6.99
C LEU A 182 11.05 7.68 7.42
N VAL A 183 10.18 8.25 6.59
CA VAL A 183 9.48 9.50 6.89
C VAL A 183 8.16 9.14 7.59
N PRO A 184 7.95 9.53 8.87
CA PRO A 184 6.71 9.22 9.57
C PRO A 184 5.48 9.82 8.88
N LEU A 185 4.40 9.06 8.83
CA LEU A 185 3.10 9.49 8.30
C LEU A 185 2.03 9.30 9.38
N LEU A 186 2.07 10.17 10.39
CA LEU A 186 1.17 10.12 11.53
C LEU A 186 -0.13 10.88 11.21
N THR A 187 -1.26 10.30 11.58
CA THR A 187 -2.59 10.88 11.42
C THR A 187 -3.25 10.98 12.78
N GLN A 188 -4.15 11.93 12.96
CA GLN A 188 -4.84 12.11 14.24
C GLN A 188 -5.67 10.85 14.58
N PRO A 189 -5.44 10.23 15.75
CA PRO A 189 -6.27 9.12 16.21
C PRO A 189 -7.71 9.57 16.45
N ARG A 190 -8.65 8.65 16.25
CA ARG A 190 -10.08 8.81 16.54
C ARG A 190 -10.51 7.73 17.51
N GLU A 191 -11.57 7.99 18.26
CA GLU A 191 -12.10 7.03 19.24
C GLU A 191 -12.34 5.65 18.59
N GLU A 192 -12.89 5.63 17.38
CA GLU A 192 -13.28 4.41 16.66
C GLU A 192 -12.09 3.56 16.17
N ASN A 193 -10.87 4.13 16.06
CA ASN A 193 -9.68 3.40 15.62
C ASN A 193 -8.59 3.29 16.68
N LEU A 194 -8.77 3.82 17.90
CA LEU A 194 -7.75 3.74 18.95
C LEU A 194 -7.34 2.29 19.25
N ALA A 195 -8.31 1.37 19.36
CA ALA A 195 -8.01 -0.05 19.60
C ALA A 195 -7.18 -0.65 18.45
N TYR A 196 -7.58 -0.40 17.20
CA TYR A 196 -6.85 -0.84 16.02
C TYR A 196 -5.41 -0.27 15.96
N LEU A 197 -5.23 1.02 16.25
CA LEU A 197 -3.93 1.67 16.28
C LEU A 197 -3.03 1.13 17.41
N ARG A 198 -3.59 0.83 18.58
CA ARG A 198 -2.88 0.15 19.67
C ARG A 198 -2.40 -1.24 19.25
N THR A 199 -3.28 -2.05 18.66
CA THR A 199 -2.91 -3.37 18.11
C THR A 199 -1.81 -3.24 17.06
N LYS A 200 -1.86 -2.23 16.17
CA LYS A 200 -0.79 -1.96 15.20
C LYS A 200 0.56 -1.70 15.86
N ARG A 201 0.58 -0.89 16.91
CA ARG A 201 1.79 -0.54 17.65
C ARG A 201 2.33 -1.75 18.43
N GLU A 202 1.49 -2.35 19.24
CA GLU A 202 1.89 -3.31 20.29
C GLU A 202 2.09 -4.73 19.74
N ARG A 203 1.27 -5.13 18.75
CA ARG A 203 1.30 -6.50 18.21
C ARG A 203 1.91 -6.60 16.81
N LEU A 204 1.95 -5.49 16.07
CA LEU A 204 2.35 -5.48 14.66
C LEU A 204 3.55 -4.56 14.38
N GLY A 205 4.23 -4.11 15.44
CA GLY A 205 5.51 -3.42 15.37
C GLY A 205 5.50 -2.04 14.71
N HIS A 206 4.33 -1.40 14.56
CA HIS A 206 4.26 -0.06 13.96
C HIS A 206 4.77 1.00 14.94
N HIS A 207 5.56 1.95 14.43
CA HIS A 207 6.05 3.09 15.20
C HIS A 207 4.99 4.20 15.23
N LEU A 208 4.19 4.26 16.30
CA LEU A 208 3.10 5.22 16.48
C LEU A 208 3.25 5.99 17.81
N PRO A 209 4.26 6.88 17.94
CA PRO A 209 4.57 7.57 19.20
C PRO A 209 3.50 8.59 19.61
N HIS A 210 2.73 9.11 18.67
CA HIS A 210 1.63 10.06 18.94
C HIS A 210 0.46 9.44 19.72
N LEU A 211 0.42 8.11 19.88
CA LEU A 211 -0.59 7.46 20.73
C LEU A 211 -0.34 7.69 22.22
N ASP A 212 0.89 8.04 22.63
CA ASP A 212 1.22 8.23 24.04
C ASP A 212 0.48 9.42 24.66
N GLY A 213 0.22 10.48 23.87
CA GLY A 213 -0.57 11.64 24.30
C GLY A 213 -2.09 11.45 24.23
N ALA A 214 -2.58 10.37 23.62
CA ALA A 214 -4.00 10.04 23.56
C ALA A 214 -4.47 9.21 24.77
N ILE A 215 -3.54 8.77 25.62
CA ILE A 215 -3.80 7.94 26.81
C ILE A 215 -4.31 8.78 27.99
N ASP A 216 -3.96 10.08 28.05
CA ASP A 216 -4.25 10.96 29.20
C ASP A 216 -5.63 11.64 29.18
N ARG A 217 -6.55 11.25 28.28
CA ARG A 217 -7.90 11.86 28.16
C ARG A 217 -9.07 10.91 28.40
N THR A 218 -8.83 9.73 28.96
CA THR A 218 -9.89 8.80 29.40
C THR A 218 -9.79 8.58 30.90
#